data_AF-A0A3C0C9S0-F1
#
_entry.id   AF-A0A3C0C9S0-F1
#
_cell.length_a   1.000
_cell.length_b   1.000
_cell.length_c   1.000
_cell.angle_alpha   90.00
_cell.angle_beta   90.00
_cell.angle_gamma   90.00
#
_symmetry.space_group_name_H-M   'P 1'
#
loop_
_entity.id
_entity.type
_entity.pdbx_description
1 polymer ?
#
loop_
_entity_poly.entity_id
_entity_poly.type
_entity_poly.pdbx_seq_one_letter_code
_entity_poly.pdbx_strand_id
1 'polypeptide(L)'
;MFNYGAEYFKDDPDGKRFRTELKKVYSDDEKYEPISSNLDLKVHHSVSGRRENSIQRAIRHLSFNGLFLPDLFFKKQIFWRKSIYPSLRDLYRYRQVIYFNDEANTYSIAKYSKKKIIAGLLRDFKVAYLVFKNFKKTQESFDRLSDYLTSEEYWRKVFKEGKE
;
A
#
# COMPACT_ATOMS: atom_id res chain seq x y z
N MET A 1 4.68 2.81 -12.80
CA MET A 1 3.90 3.50 -13.85
C MET A 1 4.60 4.79 -14.30
N PHE A 2 4.80 5.78 -13.42
CA PHE A 2 5.41 7.08 -13.78
C PHE A 2 6.82 7.05 -14.39
N ASN A 3 7.54 5.94 -14.28
CA ASN A 3 8.90 5.81 -14.81
C ASN A 3 8.97 5.23 -16.24
N TYR A 4 7.82 4.85 -16.83
CA TYR A 4 7.78 4.12 -18.11
C TYR A 4 7.42 4.99 -19.33
N GLY A 5 7.19 6.29 -19.16
CA GLY A 5 6.85 7.20 -20.26
C GLY A 5 5.44 6.99 -20.83
N ALA A 6 5.07 7.81 -21.81
CA ALA A 6 3.79 7.70 -22.53
C ALA A 6 3.76 6.50 -23.49
N GLU A 7 4.93 5.97 -23.89
CA GLU A 7 5.03 4.76 -24.73
C GLU A 7 4.40 3.55 -24.04
N TYR A 8 4.58 3.41 -22.72
CA TYR A 8 3.99 2.31 -21.98
C TYR A 8 2.45 2.35 -21.98
N PHE A 9 1.87 3.54 -21.93
CA PHE A 9 0.42 3.72 -22.04
C PHE A 9 -0.08 3.45 -23.46
N LYS A 10 0.70 3.82 -24.47
CA LYS A 10 0.38 3.53 -25.87
C LYS A 10 0.18 2.03 -26.10
N ASP A 11 1.03 1.20 -25.50
CA ASP A 11 1.07 -0.25 -25.70
C ASP A 11 0.19 -1.06 -24.73
N ASP A 12 -0.16 -0.50 -23.56
CA ASP A 12 -1.02 -1.13 -22.53
C ASP A 12 -2.08 -0.15 -22.02
N PRO A 13 -3.00 0.33 -22.88
CA PRO A 13 -3.95 1.40 -22.53
C PRO A 13 -4.92 1.02 -21.41
N ASP A 14 -5.26 -0.27 -21.30
CA ASP A 14 -6.13 -0.82 -20.26
C ASP A 14 -5.35 -1.26 -19.00
N GLY A 15 -4.03 -1.10 -19.02
CA GLY A 15 -3.13 -1.48 -17.93
C GLY A 15 -3.17 -2.98 -17.59
N LYS A 16 -3.60 -3.86 -18.50
CA LYS A 16 -3.77 -5.29 -18.22
C LYS A 16 -2.42 -5.97 -17.99
N ARG A 17 -1.41 -5.63 -18.80
CA ARG A 17 -0.05 -6.13 -18.62
C ARG A 17 0.51 -5.60 -17.29
N PHE A 18 0.34 -4.31 -17.02
CA PHE A 18 0.76 -3.69 -15.76
C PHE A 18 0.14 -4.37 -14.54
N ARG A 19 -1.19 -4.57 -14.53
CA ARG A 19 -1.90 -5.24 -13.44
C ARG A 19 -1.42 -6.67 -13.22
N THR A 20 -1.10 -7.38 -14.30
CA THR A 20 -0.58 -8.75 -14.23
C THR A 20 0.80 -8.79 -13.58
N GLU A 21 1.71 -7.88 -13.96
CA GLU A 21 3.02 -7.75 -13.31
C GLU A 21 2.89 -7.30 -11.85
N LEU A 22 1.98 -6.37 -11.56
CA LEU A 22 1.70 -5.89 -10.20
C LEU A 22 1.27 -7.03 -9.27
N LYS A 23 0.41 -7.94 -9.76
CA LYS A 23 -0.04 -9.14 -9.02
C LYS A 23 1.11 -10.06 -8.61
N LYS A 24 2.21 -10.13 -9.38
CA LYS A 24 3.39 -10.94 -9.03
C LYS A 24 4.19 -10.36 -7.86
N VAL A 25 4.05 -9.06 -7.60
CA VAL A 25 4.83 -8.32 -6.59
C VAL A 25 4.06 -8.14 -5.27
N TYR A 26 2.73 -8.24 -5.27
CA TYR A 26 1.94 -8.19 -4.04
C TYR A 26 2.34 -9.32 -3.09
N SER A 27 2.60 -8.96 -1.84
CA SER A 27 2.92 -9.92 -0.79
C SER A 27 1.65 -10.63 -0.33
N ASP A 28 1.76 -11.94 -0.07
CA ASP A 28 0.70 -12.77 0.50
C ASP A 28 0.25 -12.33 1.91
N ASP A 29 1.02 -11.43 2.56
CA ASP A 29 0.81 -10.99 3.94
C ASP A 29 -0.49 -10.19 4.18
N GLU A 30 -1.18 -9.75 3.13
CA GLU A 30 -2.47 -9.04 3.23
C GLU A 30 -3.66 -9.84 2.70
N LYS A 31 -3.49 -11.16 2.50
CA LYS A 31 -4.60 -12.03 2.11
C LYS A 31 -5.68 -12.04 3.20
N TYR A 32 -6.93 -11.88 2.75
CA TYR A 32 -8.09 -11.98 3.62
C TYR A 32 -8.46 -13.44 3.77
N GLU A 33 -8.51 -13.90 5.01
CA GLU A 33 -8.96 -15.23 5.37
C GLU A 33 -10.40 -15.16 5.92
N PRO A 34 -11.25 -16.14 5.60
CA PRO A 34 -12.58 -16.22 6.19
C PRO A 34 -12.46 -16.52 7.68
N ILE A 35 -13.35 -15.94 8.47
CA ILE A 35 -13.33 -16.12 9.92
C ILE A 35 -13.91 -17.48 10.23
N SER A 36 -13.07 -18.38 10.76
CA SER A 36 -13.55 -19.62 11.36
C SER A 36 -14.23 -19.32 12.69
N SER A 37 -15.23 -20.12 13.04
CA SER A 37 -16.04 -19.99 14.26
C SER A 37 -15.24 -20.06 15.58
N ASN A 38 -13.96 -20.41 15.52
CA ASN A 38 -13.07 -20.55 16.68
C ASN A 38 -12.18 -19.33 16.94
N LEU A 39 -12.24 -18.29 16.12
CA LEU A 39 -11.57 -17.04 16.44
C LEU A 39 -12.38 -16.33 17.53
N ASP A 40 -11.99 -16.55 18.79
CA ASP A 40 -12.53 -15.84 19.96
C ASP A 40 -12.05 -14.38 19.88
N LEU A 41 -12.67 -13.65 18.97
CA LEU A 41 -12.54 -12.21 18.75
C LEU A 41 -13.19 -11.54 19.96
N LYS A 42 -12.51 -11.59 21.11
CA LYS A 42 -12.74 -10.62 22.17
C LYS A 42 -12.34 -9.28 21.58
N VAL A 43 -13.32 -8.65 20.93
CA VAL A 43 -13.26 -7.36 20.29
C VAL A 43 -12.79 -6.39 21.35
N HIS A 44 -11.48 -6.20 21.46
CA HIS A 44 -10.98 -5.03 22.14
C HIS A 44 -11.37 -3.87 21.24
N HIS A 45 -12.49 -3.25 21.59
CA HIS A 45 -13.03 -2.07 20.93
C HIS A 45 -11.88 -1.14 20.56
N SER A 46 -11.80 -0.82 19.27
CA SER A 46 -10.88 0.16 18.74
C SER A 46 -10.96 1.39 19.64
N VAL A 47 -9.88 1.68 20.37
CA VAL A 47 -9.84 2.88 21.21
C VAL A 47 -9.51 4.07 20.32
N SER A 48 -10.39 4.36 19.35
CA SER A 48 -10.36 5.63 18.65
C SER A 48 -10.65 6.71 19.71
N GLY A 49 -9.78 7.72 19.80
CA GLY A 49 -9.95 8.83 20.75
C GLY A 49 -9.25 8.70 22.10
N ARG A 50 -8.41 7.68 22.36
CA ARG A 50 -7.52 7.75 23.54
C ARG A 50 -6.52 8.88 23.37
N ARG A 51 -6.51 9.84 24.30
CA ARG A 51 -5.48 10.87 24.35
C ARG A 51 -4.12 10.19 24.53
N GLU A 52 -3.19 10.49 23.62
CA GLU A 52 -1.80 10.07 23.72
C GLU A 52 -1.13 10.87 24.84
N ASN A 53 -0.63 10.18 25.86
CA ASN A 53 0.11 10.82 26.95
C ASN A 53 1.46 11.35 26.40
N SER A 54 2.00 12.42 27.02
CA SER A 54 3.25 13.06 26.57
C SER A 54 4.43 12.09 26.41
N ILE A 55 4.55 11.10 27.30
CA ILE A 55 5.57 10.05 27.22
C ILE A 55 5.37 9.16 25.98
N GLN A 56 4.13 8.75 25.68
CA GLN A 56 3.84 7.93 24.51
C GLN A 56 4.12 8.70 23.21
N ARG A 57 3.85 10.00 23.20
CA ARG A 57 4.20 10.89 22.10
C ARG A 57 5.71 10.95 21.90
N ALA A 58 6.47 11.17 22.98
CA ALA A 58 7.93 11.20 22.91
C ALA A 58 8.50 9.87 22.37
N ILE A 59 8.04 8.73 22.91
CA ILE A 59 8.44 7.39 22.44
C ILE A 59 8.11 7.22 20.95
N ARG A 60 6.94 7.64 20.50
CA ARG A 60 6.54 7.52 19.08
C ARG A 60 7.46 8.32 18.16
N HIS A 61 7.77 9.57 18.51
CA HIS A 61 8.65 10.41 17.69
C HIS A 61 10.10 9.89 17.72
N LEU A 62 10.64 9.57 18.89
CA LEU A 62 12.01 9.05 19.04
C LEU A 62 12.18 7.68 18.35
N SER A 63 11.14 6.84 18.34
CA SER A 63 11.16 5.56 17.66
C SER A 63 10.83 5.62 16.17
N PHE A 64 10.59 6.82 15.60
CA PHE A 64 10.11 6.99 14.22
C PHE A 64 8.89 6.11 13.92
N ASN A 65 7.84 6.24 14.75
CA ASN A 65 6.62 5.42 14.68
C ASN A 65 6.91 3.91 14.70
N GLY A 66 7.73 3.46 15.65
CA GLY A 66 7.94 2.03 15.86
C GLY A 66 9.17 1.44 15.16
N LEU A 67 9.81 2.14 14.22
CA LEU A 67 10.98 1.64 13.48
C LEU A 67 12.17 1.34 14.41
N PHE A 68 12.48 2.25 15.32
CA PHE A 68 13.56 2.12 16.30
C PHE A 68 13.04 1.79 17.70
N LEU A 69 11.79 1.33 17.81
CA LEU A 69 11.24 0.97 19.11
C LEU A 69 11.98 -0.26 19.66
N PRO A 70 12.47 -0.20 20.91
CA PRO A 70 13.05 -1.37 21.57
C PRO A 70 12.00 -2.47 21.77
N ASP A 71 12.45 -3.73 21.75
CA ASP A 71 11.57 -4.89 21.77
C ASP A 71 10.66 -4.96 23.01
N LEU A 72 11.11 -4.42 24.14
CA LEU A 72 10.38 -4.32 25.41
C LEU A 72 9.11 -3.46 25.32
N PHE A 73 9.08 -2.46 24.43
CA PHE A 73 7.93 -1.56 24.31
C PHE A 73 6.86 -2.08 23.32
N PHE A 74 7.14 -3.19 22.64
CA PHE A 74 6.17 -3.80 21.76
C PHE A 74 5.09 -4.58 22.53
N LYS A 75 3.85 -4.38 22.11
CA LYS A 75 2.68 -5.17 22.47
C LYS A 75 2.49 -6.30 21.46
N LYS A 76 1.87 -7.40 21.89
CA LYS A 76 1.70 -8.61 21.06
C LYS A 76 0.80 -8.36 19.85
N GLN A 77 -0.47 -8.04 20.08
CA GLN A 77 -1.43 -7.86 18.99
C GLN A 77 -2.50 -6.82 19.31
N ILE A 78 -3.12 -6.27 18.27
CA ILE A 78 -4.31 -5.44 18.34
C ILE A 78 -5.32 -5.88 17.27
N PHE A 79 -6.59 -5.87 17.63
CA PHE A 79 -7.69 -6.02 16.68
C PHE A 79 -8.12 -4.65 16.19
N TRP A 80 -8.29 -4.50 14.88
CA TRP A 80 -8.66 -3.25 14.27
C TRP A 80 -9.79 -3.44 13.27
N ARG A 81 -10.86 -2.65 13.40
CA ARG A 81 -11.98 -2.68 12.47
C ARG A 81 -11.60 -1.94 11.19
N LYS A 82 -11.69 -2.61 10.04
CA LYS A 82 -11.26 -2.04 8.74
C LYS A 82 -12.05 -0.79 8.34
N SER A 83 -13.30 -0.65 8.78
CA SER A 83 -14.13 0.52 8.50
C SER A 83 -13.62 1.82 9.14
N ILE A 84 -12.63 1.75 10.02
CA ILE A 84 -11.97 2.90 10.64
C ILE A 84 -10.54 2.96 10.13
N TYR A 85 -10.11 4.07 9.54
CA TYR A 85 -8.70 4.23 9.16
C TYR A 85 -7.81 4.21 10.42
N PRO A 86 -6.88 3.25 10.54
CA PRO A 86 -5.97 3.24 11.67
C PRO A 86 -5.01 4.42 11.60
N SER A 87 -4.86 5.13 12.72
CA SER A 87 -3.72 6.03 12.87
C SER A 87 -2.48 5.20 13.16
N LEU A 88 -1.34 5.54 12.55
CA LEU A 88 -0.03 4.97 12.91
C LEU A 88 0.25 5.14 14.41
N ARG A 89 -0.26 6.21 15.03
CA ARG A 89 -0.22 6.45 16.47
C ARG A 89 -0.80 5.31 17.29
N ASP A 90 -1.79 4.62 16.76
CA ASP A 90 -2.50 3.56 17.47
C ASP A 90 -1.81 2.19 17.23
N LEU A 91 -1.16 2.03 16.08
CA LEU A 91 -0.57 0.75 15.65
C LEU A 91 0.93 0.58 15.94
N TYR A 92 1.71 1.66 16.05
CA TYR A 92 3.19 1.62 15.97
C TYR A 92 3.91 0.71 16.98
N ARG A 93 3.26 0.37 18.08
CA ARG A 93 3.80 -0.46 19.16
C ARG A 93 3.33 -1.90 19.12
N TYR A 94 2.56 -2.34 18.12
CA TYR A 94 2.04 -3.70 18.07
C TYR A 94 2.84 -4.56 17.09
N ARG A 95 3.19 -5.79 17.49
CA ARG A 95 3.85 -6.77 16.61
C ARG A 95 2.92 -7.31 15.56
N GLN A 96 1.63 -7.34 15.84
CA GLN A 96 0.62 -7.88 14.95
C GLN A 96 -0.64 -7.01 14.99
N VAL A 97 -1.19 -6.71 13.82
CA VAL A 97 -2.47 -6.04 13.66
C VAL A 97 -3.39 -6.98 12.92
N ILE A 98 -4.53 -7.29 13.54
CA ILE A 98 -5.56 -8.15 12.97
C ILE A 98 -6.67 -7.23 12.46
N TYR A 99 -6.72 -7.04 11.15
CA TYR A 99 -7.77 -6.24 10.51
C TYR A 99 -8.99 -7.11 10.31
N PHE A 100 -10.13 -6.69 10.85
CA PHE A 100 -11.40 -7.39 10.71
C PHE A 100 -12.32 -6.59 9.78
N ASN A 101 -12.94 -7.28 8.84
CA ASN A 101 -13.96 -6.76 7.95
C ASN A 101 -15.31 -7.40 8.30
N ASP A 102 -16.13 -6.66 9.05
CA ASP A 102 -17.45 -7.08 9.49
C ASP A 102 -18.36 -7.50 8.34
N GLU A 103 -18.37 -6.73 7.24
CA GLU A 103 -19.30 -6.93 6.12
C GLU A 103 -19.03 -8.23 5.38
N ALA A 104 -17.75 -8.55 5.21
CA ALA A 104 -17.32 -9.74 4.47
C ALA A 104 -17.00 -10.94 5.38
N ASN A 105 -17.15 -10.79 6.71
CA ASN A 105 -16.74 -11.78 7.71
C ASN A 105 -15.32 -12.37 7.46
N THR A 106 -14.38 -11.47 7.13
CA THR A 106 -12.99 -11.82 6.80
C THR A 106 -12.02 -11.05 7.68
N TYR A 107 -10.82 -11.58 7.86
CA TYR A 107 -9.74 -10.90 8.55
C TYR A 107 -8.43 -10.99 7.76
N SER A 108 -7.52 -10.05 8.03
CA SER A 108 -6.14 -10.12 7.55
C SER A 108 -5.18 -9.81 8.69
N ILE A 109 -3.97 -10.36 8.62
CA ILE A 109 -2.95 -10.21 9.67
C ILE A 109 -1.74 -9.48 9.12
N ALA A 110 -1.54 -8.24 9.56
CA ALA A 110 -0.29 -7.52 9.32
C ALA A 110 0.70 -7.81 10.46
N LYS A 111 1.90 -8.29 10.11
CA LYS A 111 2.99 -8.55 11.06
C LYS A 111 4.08 -7.50 10.93
N TYR A 112 4.53 -6.99 12.06
CA TYR A 112 5.64 -6.04 12.14
C TYR A 112 6.97 -6.71 11.76
N SER A 113 7.70 -6.09 10.84
CA SER A 113 9.05 -6.52 10.48
C SER A 113 9.92 -5.31 10.13
N LYS A 114 10.91 -5.01 11.00
CA LYS A 114 11.92 -3.96 10.76
C LYS A 114 12.57 -4.10 9.39
N LYS A 115 12.94 -5.33 9.01
CA LYS A 115 13.56 -5.63 7.71
C LYS A 115 12.64 -5.27 6.55
N LYS A 116 11.36 -5.66 6.60
CA LYS A 116 10.38 -5.34 5.55
C LYS A 116 10.14 -3.82 5.44
N ILE A 117 10.05 -3.13 6.58
CA ILE A 117 9.85 -1.67 6.61
C ILE A 117 11.05 -0.94 5.99
N ILE A 118 12.29 -1.24 6.42
CA ILE A 118 13.49 -0.61 5.87
C ILE A 118 13.66 -0.93 4.38
N ALA A 119 13.41 -2.18 3.98
CA ALA A 119 13.45 -2.57 2.57
C ALA A 119 12.40 -1.81 1.73
N GLY A 120 11.20 -1.59 2.30
CA GLY A 120 10.17 -0.75 1.70
C GLY A 120 10.63 0.70 1.53
N LEU A 121 11.15 1.32 2.60
CA LEU A 121 11.67 2.70 2.55
C LEU A 121 12.79 2.88 1.52
N LEU A 122 13.75 1.95 1.46
CA LEU A 122 14.83 1.99 0.47
C LEU A 122 14.30 1.81 -0.96
N ARG A 123 13.29 0.93 -1.14
CA ARG A 123 12.61 0.75 -2.42
C ARG A 123 11.91 2.03 -2.85
N ASP A 124 11.15 2.65 -1.96
CA ASP A 124 10.40 3.88 -2.23
C ASP A 124 11.35 5.04 -2.54
N PHE A 125 12.44 5.18 -1.79
CA PHE A 125 13.48 6.15 -2.08
C PHE A 125 14.12 5.92 -3.46
N LYS A 126 14.44 4.68 -3.80
CA LYS A 126 14.96 4.32 -5.13
C LYS A 126 13.96 4.68 -6.23
N VAL A 127 12.67 4.40 -6.02
CA VAL A 127 11.61 4.75 -6.97
C VAL A 127 11.50 6.27 -7.12
N ALA A 128 11.47 7.01 -6.02
CA ALA A 128 11.42 8.47 -6.03
C ALA A 128 12.62 9.07 -6.78
N TYR A 129 13.83 8.56 -6.52
CA TYR A 129 15.04 8.96 -7.23
C TYR A 129 14.94 8.69 -8.74
N LEU A 130 14.46 7.49 -9.13
CA LEU A 130 14.30 7.15 -10.54
C LEU A 130 13.26 8.03 -11.24
N VAL A 131 12.13 8.30 -10.58
CA VAL A 131 11.10 9.22 -11.10
C VAL A 131 11.68 10.62 -11.27
N PHE A 132 12.40 11.14 -10.26
CA PHE A 132 13.04 12.44 -10.35
C PHE A 132 14.06 12.51 -11.49
N LYS A 133 14.95 11.51 -11.58
CA LYS A 133 15.97 11.42 -12.62
C LYS A 133 15.37 11.38 -14.03
N ASN A 134 14.28 10.65 -14.20
CA ASN A 134 13.66 10.44 -15.51
C ASN A 134 12.51 11.40 -15.80
N PHE A 135 12.20 12.34 -14.89
CA PHE A 135 11.02 13.20 -14.98
C PHE A 135 10.94 13.93 -16.32
N LYS A 136 12.04 14.61 -16.71
CA LYS A 136 12.10 15.37 -17.97
C LYS A 136 11.87 14.48 -19.20
N LYS A 137 12.51 13.30 -19.24
CA LYS A 137 12.33 12.33 -20.32
C LYS A 137 10.89 11.84 -20.40
N THR A 138 10.28 11.54 -19.25
CA THR A 138 8.87 11.16 -19.18
C THR A 138 7.98 12.28 -19.69
N GLN A 139 8.23 13.53 -19.29
CA GLN A 139 7.48 14.70 -19.75
C GLN A 139 7.58 14.87 -21.27
N GLU A 140 8.78 14.86 -21.84
CA GLU A 140 9.00 14.97 -23.30
C GLU A 140 8.28 13.87 -24.09
N SER A 141 8.22 12.65 -23.53
CA SER A 141 7.48 11.55 -24.13
C SER A 141 5.97 11.81 -24.16
N PHE A 142 5.40 12.33 -23.05
CA PHE A 142 3.99 12.71 -23.00
C PHE A 142 3.68 13.88 -23.93
N ASP A 143 4.50 14.94 -23.94
CA ASP A 143 4.30 16.10 -24.82
C ASP A 143 4.28 15.69 -26.30
N ARG A 144 5.15 14.75 -26.70
CA ARG A 144 5.21 14.24 -28.08
C ARG A 144 4.02 13.35 -28.46
N LEU A 145 3.55 12.51 -27.53
CA LEU A 145 2.56 11.47 -27.83
C LEU A 145 1.13 11.85 -27.43
N SER A 146 0.94 12.93 -26.67
CA SER A 146 -0.37 13.33 -26.14
C SER A 146 -1.43 13.45 -27.24
N ASP A 147 -1.13 14.22 -28.30
CA ASP A 147 -2.09 14.45 -29.41
C ASP A 147 -2.48 13.14 -30.10
N TYR A 148 -1.54 12.21 -30.24
CA TYR A 148 -1.82 10.90 -30.83
C TYR A 148 -2.65 10.02 -29.88
N LEU A 149 -2.29 9.96 -28.61
CA LEU A 149 -2.98 9.12 -27.60
C LEU A 149 -4.41 9.59 -27.33
N THR A 150 -4.71 10.87 -27.57
CA THR A 150 -6.06 11.43 -27.45
C THR A 150 -6.81 11.48 -28.79
N SER A 151 -6.17 11.09 -29.90
CA SER A 151 -6.79 11.09 -31.22
C SER A 151 -7.86 10.01 -31.37
N GLU A 152 -8.86 10.31 -32.20
CA GLU A 152 -9.87 9.33 -32.59
C GLU A 152 -9.25 8.12 -33.30
N GLU A 153 -8.21 8.34 -34.11
CA GLU A 153 -7.49 7.29 -34.84
C GLU A 153 -6.94 6.23 -33.88
N TYR A 154 -6.26 6.66 -32.82
CA TYR A 154 -5.70 5.77 -31.81
C TYR A 154 -6.78 4.93 -31.12
N TRP A 155 -7.87 5.55 -30.65
CA TRP A 155 -8.93 4.83 -29.96
C TRP A 155 -9.70 3.88 -30.87
N ARG A 156 -9.93 4.27 -32.13
CA ARG A 156 -10.52 3.36 -33.12
C ARG A 156 -9.66 2.12 -33.33
N LYS A 157 -8.32 2.26 -33.31
CA LYS A 157 -7.40 1.12 -33.38
C LYS A 157 -7.52 0.22 -32.15
N VAL A 158 -7.41 0.78 -30.96
CA VAL A 158 -7.50 0.04 -29.69
C VAL A 158 -8.83 -0.74 -29.58
N PHE A 159 -9.96 -0.12 -29.92
CA PHE A 159 -11.26 -0.78 -29.83
C PHE A 159 -11.57 -1.74 -30.98
N LYS A 160 -10.91 -1.62 -32.14
CA LYS A 160 -11.01 -2.62 -33.21
C LYS A 160 -10.20 -3.87 -32.87
N GLU A 161 -9.00 -3.71 -32.33
CA GLU A 161 -8.14 -4.83 -31.88
C GLU A 161 -8.74 -5.57 -30.68
N GLY A 162 -9.55 -4.90 -29.83
CA GLY A 162 -10.25 -5.54 -28.70
C GLY A 162 -11.57 -6.24 -29.02
N LYS A 163 -11.92 -6.43 -30.30
CA LYS A 163 -13.15 -7.12 -30.76
C LYS A 163 -12.92 -8.55 -31.30
N GLU A 164 -11.70 -9.06 -31.23
CA GLU A 164 -11.38 -10.49 -31.44
C GLU A 164 -11.21 -11.21 -30.10
#